data_AF-A0A257SQH1-F1
#
_entry.id   AF-A0A257SQH1-F1
#
_cell.length_a   1.000
_cell.length_b   1.000
_cell.length_c   1.000
_cell.angle_alpha   90.00
_cell.angle_beta   90.00
_cell.angle_gamma   90.00
#
_symmetry.space_group_name_H-M   'P 1'
#
loop_
_entity.id
_entity.type
_entity.pdbx_description
1 polymer ?
#
loop_
_entity_poly.entity_id
_entity_poly.type
_entity_poly.pdbx_seq_one_letter_code
_entity_poly.pdbx_strand_id
1 'polypeptide(L)'
;MASGIIFDRNLVEARDGRDLDKVLASAGTIQIMPKDALKPFGQARKAVDRVLLRKGTRFFGGFMVADAVVPEVQAELEKISLDFEAAKARLMADLPGLIALRVSEAPEWGDVIRANAPSTLDLAENISFGWVKAPIDLADPEIVETLKGDPLAIKIAREMAQMASTHLSKPQTGKKGIAGLSVLQAIRVKAQALSFIDGRLGGLVAALDAVICDANAAKGTPMQSASALVVGGVLQGMTKASAILAVGEAGAFDVPSPVDPILGTPDADDDVAADASVAIPVATPAVPVSSWAF
;
A
#
# COMPACT_ATOMS: atom_id res chain seq x y z
N MET A 1 2.21 -2.04 -18.31
CA MET A 1 2.81 -3.34 -17.97
C MET A 1 1.72 -4.27 -17.47
N ALA A 2 1.53 -5.41 -18.14
CA ALA A 2 0.74 -6.51 -17.61
C ALA A 2 1.68 -7.44 -16.84
N SER A 3 1.35 -7.74 -15.58
CA SER A 3 2.03 -8.76 -14.80
C SER A 3 1.02 -9.84 -14.44
N GLY A 4 1.37 -11.08 -14.72
CA GLY A 4 0.55 -12.23 -14.43
C GLY A 4 1.39 -13.28 -13.72
N ILE A 5 0.98 -13.65 -12.52
CA ILE A 5 1.31 -14.97 -11.98
C ILE A 5 0.11 -15.83 -12.33
N ILE A 6 0.32 -16.77 -13.26
CA ILE A 6 -0.68 -17.80 -13.55
C ILE A 6 -0.52 -18.85 -12.45
N PHE A 7 -1.61 -19.10 -11.72
CA PHE A 7 -1.69 -20.10 -10.66
C PHE A 7 -3.04 -20.79 -10.85
N ASP A 8 -3.04 -21.99 -11.42
CA ASP A 8 -4.27 -22.76 -11.55
C ASP A 8 -4.70 -23.25 -10.17
N ARG A 9 -5.90 -22.85 -9.73
CA ARG A 9 -6.45 -23.28 -8.43
C ARG A 9 -6.80 -24.76 -8.40
N ASN A 10 -7.13 -25.36 -9.55
CA ASN A 10 -7.45 -26.78 -9.65
C ASN A 10 -6.24 -27.69 -9.46
N LEU A 11 -5.03 -27.12 -9.53
CA LEU A 11 -3.78 -27.83 -9.24
C LEU A 11 -3.59 -28.09 -7.74
N VAL A 12 -4.33 -27.37 -6.88
CA VAL A 12 -4.08 -27.29 -5.43
C VAL A 12 -5.30 -27.73 -4.62
N GLU A 13 -6.46 -27.87 -5.25
CA GLU A 13 -7.74 -28.13 -4.61
C GLU A 13 -8.47 -29.29 -5.34
N ALA A 14 -9.02 -30.25 -4.58
CA ALA A 14 -9.82 -31.36 -5.12
C ALA A 14 -11.23 -31.37 -4.52
N ARG A 15 -12.26 -31.73 -5.30
CA ARG A 15 -13.65 -31.89 -4.85
C ARG A 15 -13.96 -33.35 -4.56
N ASP A 16 -14.30 -33.67 -3.31
CA ASP A 16 -14.79 -35.01 -2.93
C ASP A 16 -15.99 -34.82 -2.00
N GLY A 17 -17.16 -35.32 -2.38
CA GLY A 17 -18.46 -35.04 -1.76
C GLY A 17 -18.68 -35.62 -0.34
N ARG A 18 -17.61 -35.86 0.42
CA ARG A 18 -17.63 -36.25 1.83
C ARG A 18 -17.74 -35.01 2.74
N ASP A 19 -18.06 -35.23 4.02
CA ASP A 19 -18.31 -34.16 5.00
C ASP A 19 -17.03 -33.37 5.32
N LEU A 20 -16.90 -32.23 4.66
CA LEU A 20 -15.68 -31.40 4.54
C LEU A 20 -15.50 -30.41 5.70
N ASP A 21 -16.50 -30.31 6.58
CA ASP A 21 -16.55 -29.33 7.68
C ASP A 21 -15.54 -29.64 8.80
N LYS A 22 -15.07 -30.88 8.92
CA LYS A 22 -14.14 -31.29 9.98
C LYS A 22 -12.67 -31.02 9.64
N VAL A 23 -12.30 -30.98 8.36
CA VAL A 23 -10.91 -30.81 7.93
C VAL A 23 -10.82 -30.04 6.61
N LEU A 24 -10.45 -28.76 6.71
CA LEU A 24 -9.71 -28.03 5.67
C LEU A 24 -10.42 -27.86 4.31
N ALA A 25 -11.72 -27.59 4.30
CA ALA A 25 -12.40 -27.10 3.12
C ALA A 25 -12.77 -25.61 3.24
N SER A 26 -12.21 -24.79 2.37
CA SER A 26 -12.85 -23.50 2.08
C SER A 26 -13.82 -23.77 0.92
N ALA A 27 -15.12 -23.79 1.19
CA ALA A 27 -16.18 -23.95 0.18
C ALA A 27 -16.24 -25.32 -0.54
N GLY A 28 -15.93 -26.42 0.13
CA GLY A 28 -16.15 -27.77 -0.39
C GLY A 28 -15.01 -28.36 -1.23
N THR A 29 -13.83 -27.76 -1.19
CA THR A 29 -12.60 -28.24 -1.84
C THR A 29 -11.53 -28.60 -0.81
N ILE A 30 -10.89 -29.76 -0.95
CA ILE A 30 -9.77 -30.21 -0.11
C ILE A 30 -8.49 -29.63 -0.65
N GLN A 31 -7.75 -28.92 0.20
CA GLN A 31 -6.43 -28.40 -0.17
C GLN A 31 -5.36 -29.51 -0.13
N ILE A 32 -4.76 -29.80 -1.29
CA ILE A 32 -3.80 -30.89 -1.52
C ILE A 32 -2.38 -30.52 -1.11
N MET A 33 -1.97 -29.26 -1.28
CA MET A 33 -0.66 -28.78 -0.83
C MET A 33 -0.72 -27.95 0.46
N PRO A 34 0.30 -28.01 1.32
CA PRO A 34 0.38 -27.19 2.53
C PRO A 34 0.34 -25.69 2.19
N LYS A 35 -0.45 -24.90 2.96
CA LYS A 35 -0.54 -23.44 2.78
C LYS A 35 0.81 -22.75 2.86
N ASP A 36 1.69 -23.26 3.73
CA ASP A 36 2.99 -22.66 3.98
C ASP A 36 3.94 -22.77 2.80
N ALA A 37 3.87 -23.88 2.05
CA ALA A 37 4.63 -24.08 0.83
C ALA A 37 4.22 -23.10 -0.29
N LEU A 38 2.99 -22.58 -0.23
CA LEU A 38 2.42 -21.65 -1.22
C LEU A 38 2.58 -20.18 -0.86
N LYS A 39 2.93 -19.87 0.40
CA LYS A 39 3.11 -18.49 0.87
C LYS A 39 4.09 -17.68 0.00
N PRO A 40 5.25 -18.21 -0.44
CA PRO A 40 6.21 -17.44 -1.24
C PRO A 40 5.60 -16.86 -2.53
N PHE A 41 4.76 -17.61 -3.24
CA PHE A 41 4.16 -17.15 -4.49
C PHE A 41 3.12 -16.05 -4.27
N GLY A 42 2.30 -16.19 -3.21
CA GLY A 42 1.37 -15.13 -2.79
C GLY A 42 2.09 -13.86 -2.32
N GLN A 43 3.24 -14.01 -1.66
CA GLN A 43 4.11 -12.90 -1.27
C GLN A 43 4.74 -12.23 -2.48
N ALA A 44 5.21 -13.00 -3.47
CA ALA A 44 5.75 -12.48 -4.73
C ALA A 44 4.70 -11.64 -5.47
N ARG A 45 3.45 -12.11 -5.58
CA ARG A 45 2.35 -11.33 -6.15
C ARG A 45 2.14 -9.99 -5.44
N LYS A 46 2.09 -10.02 -4.10
CA LYS A 46 1.96 -8.79 -3.29
C LYS A 46 3.18 -7.86 -3.44
N ALA A 47 4.36 -8.43 -3.63
CA ALA A 47 5.59 -7.67 -3.84
C ALA A 47 5.56 -6.97 -5.21
N VAL A 48 5.16 -7.66 -6.28
CA VAL A 48 4.96 -7.09 -7.61
C VAL A 48 3.99 -5.91 -7.56
N ASP A 49 2.80 -6.11 -6.98
CA ASP A 49 1.80 -5.06 -6.82
C ASP A 49 2.40 -3.85 -6.09
N ARG A 50 3.18 -4.08 -5.03
CA ARG A 50 3.81 -3.01 -4.26
C ARG A 50 4.84 -2.25 -5.07
N VAL A 51 5.70 -2.94 -5.81
CA VAL A 51 6.72 -2.31 -6.67
C VAL A 51 6.06 -1.43 -7.72
N LEU A 52 5.07 -1.98 -8.44
CA LEU A 52 4.39 -1.27 -9.52
C LEU A 52 3.54 -0.10 -9.03
N LEU A 53 2.85 -0.23 -7.89
CA LEU A 53 2.02 0.86 -7.34
C LEU A 53 2.82 1.99 -6.70
N ARG A 54 4.08 1.74 -6.32
CA ARG A 54 4.94 2.76 -5.71
C ARG A 54 5.22 3.91 -6.67
N LYS A 55 5.42 3.61 -7.96
CA LYS A 55 5.79 4.57 -9.01
C LYS A 55 4.81 4.58 -10.19
N GLY A 56 3.73 3.83 -10.07
CA GLY A 56 2.71 3.68 -11.08
C GLY A 56 1.31 3.74 -10.48
N THR A 57 0.32 3.46 -11.32
CA THR A 57 -1.08 3.34 -10.93
C THR A 57 -1.75 2.18 -11.68
N ARG A 58 -2.89 1.70 -11.18
CA ARG A 58 -3.68 0.66 -11.86
C ARG A 58 -4.32 1.22 -13.12
N PHE A 59 -4.15 0.53 -14.24
CA PHE A 59 -4.66 0.96 -15.55
C PHE A 59 -5.03 -0.26 -16.40
N PHE A 60 -6.29 -0.33 -16.86
CA PHE A 60 -6.82 -1.39 -17.75
C PHE A 60 -6.35 -2.82 -17.42
N GLY A 61 -6.62 -3.29 -16.19
CA GLY A 61 -6.26 -4.65 -15.78
C GLY A 61 -4.77 -4.90 -15.51
N GLY A 62 -3.92 -3.89 -15.70
CA GLY A 62 -2.50 -3.92 -15.35
C GLY A 62 -2.07 -2.64 -14.64
N PHE A 63 -0.83 -2.23 -14.92
CA PHE A 63 -0.20 -1.06 -14.32
C PHE A 63 0.33 -0.12 -15.38
N MET A 64 0.12 1.18 -15.16
CA MET A 64 0.76 2.23 -15.92
C MET A 64 1.92 2.81 -15.10
N VAL A 65 3.07 2.92 -15.75
CA VAL A 65 4.35 3.33 -15.17
C VAL A 65 5.04 4.22 -16.20
N ALA A 66 5.62 5.34 -15.78
CA ALA A 66 6.35 6.22 -16.69
C ALA A 66 7.61 5.53 -17.24
N ASP A 67 7.94 5.80 -18.51
CA ASP A 67 9.12 5.23 -19.16
C ASP A 67 10.42 5.54 -18.40
N ALA A 68 10.53 6.72 -17.80
CA ALA A 68 11.71 7.14 -17.04
C ALA A 68 12.04 6.23 -15.84
N VAL A 69 11.04 5.58 -15.24
CA VAL A 69 11.23 4.71 -14.06
C VAL A 69 11.18 3.21 -14.40
N VAL A 70 10.96 2.86 -15.66
CA VAL A 70 10.90 1.46 -16.13
C VAL A 70 12.15 0.66 -15.79
N PRO A 71 13.39 1.16 -16.01
CA PRO A 71 14.59 0.38 -15.72
C PRO A 71 14.70 -0.01 -14.24
N GLU A 72 14.32 0.89 -13.35
CA GLU A 72 14.36 0.63 -11.91
C GLU A 72 13.29 -0.37 -11.48
N VAL A 73 12.07 -0.24 -12.02
CA VAL A 73 10.98 -1.21 -11.80
C VAL A 73 11.36 -2.58 -12.31
N GLN A 74 11.97 -2.68 -13.49
CA GLN A 74 12.45 -3.96 -14.04
C GLN A 74 13.48 -4.62 -13.13
N ALA A 75 14.45 -3.86 -12.63
CA ALA A 75 15.45 -4.39 -11.69
C ALA A 75 14.82 -4.89 -10.37
N GLU A 76 13.76 -4.23 -9.87
CA GLU A 76 13.00 -4.73 -8.71
C GLU A 76 12.20 -6.00 -9.04
N LEU A 77 11.58 -6.07 -10.21
CA LEU A 77 10.82 -7.25 -10.67
C LEU A 77 11.72 -8.46 -10.92
N GLU A 78 12.92 -8.27 -11.45
CA GLU A 78 13.93 -9.32 -11.66
C GLU A 78 14.34 -9.96 -10.32
N LYS A 79 14.52 -9.16 -9.26
CA LYS A 79 14.80 -9.70 -7.92
C LYS A 79 13.66 -10.57 -7.42
N ILE A 80 12.42 -10.12 -7.59
CA ILE A 80 11.23 -10.91 -7.21
C ILE A 80 11.14 -12.18 -8.06
N SER A 81 11.49 -12.11 -9.34
CA SER A 81 11.53 -13.27 -10.24
C SER A 81 12.54 -14.31 -9.76
N LEU A 82 13.74 -13.89 -9.34
CA LEU A 82 14.76 -14.79 -8.81
C LEU A 82 14.29 -15.49 -7.53
N ASP A 83 13.68 -14.74 -6.61
CA ASP A 83 13.11 -15.29 -5.38
C ASP A 83 11.96 -16.27 -5.68
N PHE A 84 11.13 -15.96 -6.67
CA PHE A 84 10.03 -16.80 -7.14
C PHE A 84 10.54 -18.12 -7.73
N GLU A 85 11.52 -18.07 -8.63
CA GLU A 85 12.10 -19.26 -9.26
C GLU A 85 12.83 -20.13 -8.23
N ALA A 86 13.53 -19.52 -7.26
CA ALA A 86 14.13 -20.25 -6.14
C ALA A 86 13.07 -20.94 -5.28
N ALA A 87 11.94 -20.29 -5.02
CA ALA A 87 10.82 -20.89 -4.28
C ALA A 87 10.16 -22.03 -5.08
N LYS A 88 10.00 -21.88 -6.40
CA LYS A 88 9.50 -22.92 -7.31
C LYS A 88 10.41 -24.14 -7.30
N ALA A 89 11.72 -23.95 -7.41
CA ALA A 89 12.69 -25.04 -7.36
C ALA A 89 12.64 -25.82 -6.04
N ARG A 90 12.54 -25.11 -4.90
CA ARG A 90 12.37 -25.73 -3.57
C ARG A 90 11.06 -26.50 -3.46
N LEU A 91 9.95 -25.92 -3.92
CA LEU A 91 8.64 -26.58 -3.93
C LEU A 91 8.71 -27.90 -4.71
N MET A 92 9.32 -27.90 -5.89
CA MET A 92 9.45 -29.11 -6.72
C MET A 92 10.34 -30.16 -6.07
N ALA A 93 11.44 -29.75 -5.42
CA ALA A 93 12.36 -30.67 -4.74
C ALA A 93 11.72 -31.34 -3.52
N ASP A 94 10.95 -30.58 -2.73
CA ASP A 94 10.35 -31.05 -1.47
C ASP A 94 8.95 -31.66 -1.65
N LEU A 95 8.43 -31.71 -2.88
CA LEU A 95 7.06 -32.13 -3.19
C LEU A 95 6.66 -33.49 -2.56
N PRO A 96 7.47 -34.57 -2.66
CA PRO A 96 7.12 -35.84 -2.03
C PRO A 96 6.97 -35.74 -0.50
N GLY A 97 7.85 -34.95 0.14
CA GLY A 97 7.81 -34.70 1.57
C GLY A 97 6.60 -33.87 2.00
N LEU A 98 6.23 -32.87 1.20
CA LEU A 98 5.04 -32.04 1.43
C LEU A 98 3.74 -32.85 1.32
N ILE A 99 3.66 -33.78 0.37
CA ILE A 99 2.51 -34.68 0.23
C ILE A 99 2.44 -35.64 1.43
N ALA A 100 3.56 -36.24 1.82
CA ALA A 100 3.62 -37.14 2.97
C ALA A 100 3.21 -36.42 4.28
N LEU A 101 3.70 -35.20 4.49
CA LEU A 101 3.30 -34.35 5.61
C LEU A 101 1.79 -34.09 5.57
N ARG A 102 1.25 -33.70 4.42
CA ARG A 102 -0.18 -33.42 4.28
C ARG A 102 -1.06 -34.64 4.57
N VAL A 103 -0.65 -35.82 4.11
CA VAL A 103 -1.32 -37.09 4.44
C VAL A 103 -1.29 -37.36 5.95
N SER A 104 -0.19 -37.03 6.63
CA SER A 104 -0.10 -37.22 8.09
C SER A 104 -1.00 -36.26 8.89
N GLU A 105 -1.23 -35.04 8.38
CA GLU A 105 -2.12 -34.04 8.98
C GLU A 105 -3.61 -34.39 8.80
N ALA A 106 -3.95 -35.10 7.73
CA ALA A 106 -5.32 -35.48 7.38
C ALA A 106 -5.40 -36.93 6.88
N PRO A 107 -5.14 -37.93 7.75
CA PRO A 107 -5.06 -39.33 7.33
C PRO A 107 -6.33 -39.85 6.66
N GLU A 108 -7.52 -39.41 7.09
CA GLU A 108 -8.80 -39.84 6.51
C GLU A 108 -9.00 -39.39 5.05
N TRP A 109 -8.20 -38.43 4.58
CA TRP A 109 -8.18 -37.93 3.20
C TRP A 109 -6.94 -38.37 2.42
N GLY A 110 -6.07 -39.21 3.01
CA GLY A 110 -4.77 -39.55 2.45
C GLY A 110 -4.84 -40.11 1.03
N ASP A 111 -5.89 -40.88 0.72
CA ASP A 111 -6.09 -41.48 -0.60
C ASP A 111 -6.42 -40.41 -1.66
N VAL A 112 -7.27 -39.45 -1.29
CA VAL A 112 -7.64 -38.31 -2.16
C VAL A 112 -6.44 -37.39 -2.38
N ILE A 113 -5.69 -37.11 -1.31
CA ILE A 113 -4.49 -36.27 -1.38
C ILE A 113 -3.47 -36.89 -2.33
N ARG A 114 -3.19 -38.19 -2.21
CA ARG A 114 -2.26 -38.89 -3.10
C ARG A 114 -2.76 -38.97 -4.55
N ALA A 115 -4.04 -39.24 -4.75
CA ALA A 115 -4.63 -39.39 -6.08
C ALA A 115 -4.66 -38.07 -6.88
N ASN A 116 -4.77 -36.93 -6.18
CA ASN A 116 -4.83 -35.59 -6.79
C ASN A 116 -3.54 -34.77 -6.55
N ALA A 117 -2.48 -35.40 -6.04
CA ALA A 117 -1.21 -34.71 -5.85
C ALA A 117 -0.62 -34.31 -7.21
N PRO A 118 -0.22 -33.04 -7.41
CA PRO A 118 0.42 -32.63 -8.65
C PRO A 118 1.76 -33.35 -8.82
N SER A 119 2.14 -33.61 -10.06
CA SER A 119 3.50 -34.04 -10.39
C SER A 119 4.45 -32.85 -10.41
N THR A 120 5.76 -33.12 -10.40
CA THR A 120 6.77 -32.07 -10.58
C THR A 120 6.65 -31.40 -11.95
N LEU A 121 6.24 -32.14 -12.98
CA LEU A 121 5.97 -31.60 -14.31
C LEU A 121 4.79 -30.63 -14.28
N ASP A 122 3.70 -30.99 -13.59
CA ASP A 122 2.54 -30.11 -13.44
C ASP A 122 2.91 -28.78 -12.78
N LEU A 123 3.75 -28.82 -11.73
CA LEU A 123 4.27 -27.60 -11.09
C LEU A 123 5.19 -26.79 -12.00
N ALA A 124 5.98 -27.46 -12.83
CA ALA A 124 6.90 -26.80 -13.75
C ALA A 124 6.15 -25.98 -14.81
N GLU A 125 5.06 -26.52 -15.35
CA GLU A 125 4.28 -25.90 -16.43
C GLU A 125 3.30 -24.84 -15.91
N ASN A 126 2.65 -25.10 -14.77
CA ASN A 126 1.53 -24.28 -14.30
C ASN A 126 1.92 -23.15 -13.33
N ILE A 127 3.16 -23.13 -12.84
CA ILE A 127 3.67 -22.06 -11.97
C ILE A 127 4.71 -21.26 -12.74
N SER A 128 4.37 -20.03 -13.11
CA SER A 128 5.27 -19.14 -13.86
C SER A 128 5.20 -17.70 -13.36
N PHE A 129 6.29 -16.98 -13.61
CA PHE A 129 6.42 -15.55 -13.33
C PHE A 129 6.81 -14.83 -14.60
N GLY A 130 6.06 -13.80 -14.98
CA GLY A 130 6.35 -13.01 -16.15
C GLY A 130 5.68 -11.64 -16.14
N TRP A 131 6.24 -10.73 -16.94
CA TRP A 131 5.66 -9.42 -17.20
C TRP A 131 5.93 -8.98 -18.64
N VAL A 132 5.01 -8.17 -19.17
CA VAL A 132 5.12 -7.59 -20.51
C VAL A 132 5.01 -6.08 -20.43
N LYS A 133 5.94 -5.38 -21.11
CA LYS A 133 5.85 -3.94 -21.36
C LYS A 133 5.10 -3.73 -22.68
N ALA A 134 3.94 -3.09 -22.60
CA ALA A 134 3.22 -2.58 -23.76
C ALA A 134 3.19 -1.04 -23.66
N PRO A 135 3.63 -0.30 -24.70
CA PRO A 135 3.43 1.15 -24.74
C PRO A 135 1.94 1.46 -24.79
N ILE A 136 1.55 2.57 -24.17
CA ILE A 136 0.16 3.03 -24.13
C ILE A 136 0.16 4.46 -24.66
N ASP A 137 -0.65 4.72 -25.68
CA ASP A 137 -0.92 6.07 -26.15
C ASP A 137 -2.16 6.63 -25.43
N LEU A 138 -1.99 7.63 -24.58
CA LEU A 138 -3.10 8.26 -23.87
C LEU A 138 -3.97 9.14 -24.80
N ALA A 139 -3.51 9.45 -26.01
CA ALA A 139 -4.26 10.18 -27.01
C ALA A 139 -5.18 9.29 -27.86
N ASP A 140 -5.11 7.97 -27.69
CA ASP A 140 -5.99 7.01 -28.37
C ASP A 140 -7.47 7.34 -28.04
N PRO A 141 -8.33 7.56 -29.05
CA PRO A 141 -9.75 7.88 -28.84
C PRO A 141 -10.49 6.90 -27.93
N GLU A 142 -10.20 5.59 -28.00
CA GLU A 142 -10.86 4.58 -27.17
C GLU A 142 -10.46 4.71 -25.69
N ILE A 143 -9.19 5.02 -25.44
CA ILE A 143 -8.67 5.28 -24.10
C ILE A 143 -9.24 6.59 -23.56
N VAL A 144 -9.23 7.65 -24.37
CA VAL A 144 -9.80 8.95 -24.00
C VAL A 144 -11.28 8.80 -23.65
N GLU A 145 -12.06 8.09 -24.46
CA GLU A 145 -13.49 7.85 -24.20
C GLU A 145 -13.72 7.09 -22.89
N THR A 146 -12.92 6.05 -22.64
CA THR A 146 -13.01 5.27 -21.39
C THR A 146 -12.62 6.10 -20.16
N LEU A 147 -11.67 7.03 -20.30
CA LEU A 147 -11.20 7.89 -19.21
C LEU A 147 -12.12 9.09 -18.92
N LYS A 148 -13.10 9.41 -19.78
CA LYS A 148 -14.06 10.52 -19.56
C LYS A 148 -14.89 10.37 -18.27
N GLY A 149 -15.04 9.16 -17.73
CA GLY A 149 -15.86 8.91 -16.54
C GLY A 149 -15.26 9.39 -15.22
N ASP A 150 -13.98 9.09 -14.97
CA ASP A 150 -13.26 9.51 -13.76
C ASP A 150 -11.82 9.84 -14.17
N PRO A 151 -11.44 11.13 -14.24
CA PRO A 151 -10.12 11.53 -14.69
C PRO A 151 -9.04 10.77 -13.93
N LEU A 152 -8.10 10.17 -14.66
CA LEU A 152 -7.03 9.37 -14.11
C LEU A 152 -6.27 10.10 -12.98
N ALA A 153 -6.13 11.42 -13.09
CA ALA A 153 -5.58 12.29 -12.06
C ALA A 153 -6.34 12.23 -10.72
N ILE A 154 -7.69 12.19 -10.73
CA ILE A 154 -8.51 12.07 -9.52
C ILE A 154 -8.28 10.71 -8.86
N LYS A 155 -8.21 9.63 -9.65
CA LYS A 155 -7.89 8.29 -9.14
C LYS A 155 -6.52 8.27 -8.47
N ILE A 156 -5.50 8.83 -9.12
CA ILE A 156 -4.15 8.94 -8.57
C ILE A 156 -4.15 9.76 -7.28
N ALA A 157 -4.87 10.89 -7.24
CA ALA A 157 -5.01 11.71 -6.05
C ALA A 157 -5.74 10.97 -4.92
N ARG A 158 -6.75 10.14 -5.21
CA ARG A 158 -7.38 9.26 -4.19
C ARG A 158 -6.41 8.23 -3.65
N GLU A 159 -5.57 7.63 -4.48
CA GLU A 159 -4.51 6.71 -4.02
C GLU A 159 -3.54 7.40 -3.06
N MET A 160 -3.10 8.63 -3.38
CA MET A 160 -2.24 9.44 -2.51
C MET A 160 -2.94 9.83 -1.21
N ALA A 161 -4.21 10.23 -1.29
CA ALA A 161 -5.03 10.54 -0.13
C ALA A 161 -5.17 9.33 0.80
N GLN A 162 -5.35 8.14 0.23
CA GLN A 162 -5.38 6.90 1.01
C GLN A 162 -4.05 6.63 1.71
N MET A 163 -2.91 6.94 1.10
CA MET A 163 -1.59 6.83 1.75
C MET A 163 -1.49 7.73 2.98
N ALA A 164 -1.95 8.98 2.88
CA ALA A 164 -1.99 9.93 3.99
C ALA A 164 -2.94 9.45 5.11
N SER A 165 -4.18 9.10 4.77
CA SER A 165 -5.18 8.60 5.72
C SER A 165 -4.72 7.35 6.46
N THR A 166 -4.09 6.40 5.76
CA THR A 166 -3.55 5.16 6.35
C THR A 166 -2.38 5.43 7.31
N HIS A 167 -1.63 6.52 7.09
CA HIS A 167 -0.59 6.92 8.02
C HIS A 167 -1.18 7.51 9.30
N LEU A 168 -2.13 8.43 9.15
CA LEU A 168 -2.78 9.14 10.27
C LEU A 168 -3.64 8.22 11.13
N SER A 169 -4.23 7.17 10.56
CA SER A 169 -5.02 6.19 11.30
C SER A 169 -4.19 5.27 12.20
N LYS A 170 -2.86 5.27 12.08
CA LYS A 170 -1.96 4.39 12.86
C LYS A 170 -1.36 5.15 14.04
N PRO A 171 -1.31 4.58 15.25
CA PRO A 171 -0.65 5.20 16.38
C PRO A 171 0.85 5.36 16.08
N GLN A 172 1.34 6.59 16.23
CA GLN A 172 2.74 6.95 15.93
C GLN A 172 3.56 6.93 17.23
N THR A 173 3.72 5.76 17.84
CA THR A 173 4.47 5.63 19.09
C THR A 173 5.96 5.36 18.82
N GLY A 174 6.85 6.09 19.49
CA GLY A 174 8.29 5.77 19.57
C GLY A 174 9.12 5.98 18.30
N LYS A 175 8.64 6.74 17.30
CA LYS A 175 9.40 6.97 16.05
C LYS A 175 10.47 8.05 16.25
N LYS A 176 11.71 7.73 15.88
CA LYS A 176 12.83 8.70 15.82
C LYS A 176 12.68 9.57 14.56
N GLY A 177 12.80 10.90 14.72
CA GLY A 177 12.73 11.87 13.63
C GLY A 177 11.35 12.51 13.47
N ILE A 178 11.10 13.12 12.30
CA ILE A 178 9.82 13.75 11.98
C ILE A 178 8.84 12.70 11.47
N ALA A 179 7.78 12.44 12.24
CA ALA A 179 6.73 11.50 11.85
C ALA A 179 6.05 11.97 10.55
N GLY A 180 5.73 11.03 9.66
CA GLY A 180 5.05 11.34 8.39
C GLY A 180 5.95 11.75 7.22
N LEU A 181 7.21 12.15 7.47
CA LEU A 181 8.13 12.59 6.41
C LEU A 181 8.35 11.52 5.33
N SER A 182 8.47 10.26 5.71
CA SER A 182 8.61 9.15 4.77
C SER A 182 7.37 8.93 3.90
N VAL A 183 6.18 9.26 4.40
CA VAL A 183 4.93 9.17 3.64
C VAL A 183 4.83 10.33 2.65
N LEU A 184 5.21 11.54 3.04
CA LEU A 184 5.31 12.68 2.11
C LEU A 184 6.31 12.39 0.99
N GLN A 185 7.47 11.82 1.30
CA GLN A 185 8.44 11.39 0.30
C GLN A 185 7.85 10.34 -0.66
N ALA A 186 7.09 9.36 -0.14
CA ALA A 186 6.45 8.36 -0.98
C ALA A 186 5.37 8.96 -1.89
N ILE A 187 4.57 9.90 -1.38
CA ILE A 187 3.57 10.61 -2.19
C ILE A 187 4.26 11.48 -3.25
N ARG A 188 5.33 12.19 -2.89
CA ARG A 188 6.13 13.01 -3.80
C ARG A 188 6.73 12.20 -4.93
N VAL A 189 7.34 11.05 -4.63
CA VAL A 189 7.89 10.13 -5.65
C VAL A 189 6.79 9.65 -6.59
N LYS A 190 5.62 9.29 -6.06
CA LYS A 190 4.48 8.85 -6.88
C LYS A 190 3.94 9.98 -7.76
N ALA A 191 3.82 11.20 -7.22
CA ALA A 191 3.36 12.37 -7.97
C ALA A 191 4.33 12.73 -9.11
N GLN A 192 5.64 12.69 -8.84
CA GLN A 192 6.66 12.92 -9.86
C GLN A 192 6.62 11.86 -10.96
N ALA A 193 6.51 10.59 -10.60
CA ALA A 193 6.46 9.50 -11.58
C ALA A 193 5.21 9.56 -12.48
N LEU A 194 4.15 10.23 -12.03
CA LEU A 194 2.87 10.31 -12.72
C LEU A 194 2.56 11.71 -13.26
N SER A 195 3.49 12.67 -13.16
CA SER A 195 3.27 14.07 -13.56
C SER A 195 3.06 14.26 -15.07
N PHE A 196 3.49 13.29 -15.88
CA PHE A 196 3.24 13.29 -17.33
C PHE A 196 1.75 13.16 -17.69
N ILE A 197 0.91 12.69 -16.75
CA ILE A 197 -0.54 12.50 -16.95
C ILE A 197 -1.28 13.82 -16.75
N ASP A 198 -0.88 14.62 -15.76
CA ASP A 198 -1.57 15.86 -15.37
C ASP A 198 -0.57 16.83 -14.74
N GLY A 199 -0.49 18.05 -15.30
CA GLY A 199 0.45 19.07 -14.86
C GLY A 199 0.30 19.49 -13.39
N ARG A 200 -0.89 19.35 -12.79
CA ARG A 200 -1.13 19.64 -11.36
C ARG A 200 -0.31 18.72 -10.46
N LEU A 201 -0.03 17.49 -10.88
CA LEU A 201 0.85 16.59 -10.13
C LEU A 201 2.30 17.10 -10.12
N GLY A 202 2.73 17.84 -11.15
CA GLY A 202 4.01 18.54 -11.17
C GLY A 202 4.05 19.68 -10.15
N GLY A 203 2.99 20.51 -10.09
CA GLY A 203 2.88 21.57 -9.07
C GLY A 203 2.86 21.02 -7.64
N LEU A 204 2.22 19.86 -7.43
CA LEU A 204 2.23 19.16 -6.15
C LEU A 204 3.66 18.71 -5.75
N VAL A 205 4.48 18.26 -6.70
CA VAL A 205 5.87 17.88 -6.43
C VAL A 205 6.67 19.07 -5.92
N ALA A 206 6.52 20.24 -6.54
CA ALA A 206 7.20 21.46 -6.08
C ALA A 206 6.79 21.85 -4.66
N ALA A 207 5.48 21.81 -4.36
CA ALA A 207 4.97 22.08 -3.03
C ALA A 207 5.50 21.09 -1.97
N LEU A 208 5.55 19.79 -2.32
CA LEU A 208 6.08 18.75 -1.43
C LEU A 208 7.59 18.87 -1.24
N ASP A 209 8.34 19.25 -2.27
CA ASP A 209 9.79 19.43 -2.19
C ASP A 209 10.17 20.54 -1.20
N ALA A 210 9.44 21.64 -1.18
CA ALA A 210 9.63 22.71 -0.20
C ALA A 210 9.45 22.18 1.24
N VAL A 211 8.31 21.55 1.52
CA VAL A 211 8.01 21.00 2.87
C VAL A 211 9.00 19.92 3.29
N ILE A 212 9.40 19.03 2.37
CA ILE A 212 10.36 17.96 2.65
C ILE A 212 11.76 18.53 2.90
N CYS A 213 12.16 19.56 2.16
CA CYS A 213 13.44 20.25 2.36
C CYS A 213 13.51 20.89 3.75
N ASP A 214 12.49 21.65 4.12
CA ASP A 214 12.41 22.32 5.43
C ASP A 214 12.41 21.31 6.59
N ALA A 215 11.63 20.22 6.45
CA ALA A 215 11.59 19.16 7.45
C ALA A 215 12.95 18.45 7.60
N ASN A 216 13.67 18.21 6.49
CA ASN A 216 15.01 17.62 6.56
C ASN A 216 16.01 18.55 7.24
N ALA A 217 15.95 19.86 6.96
CA ALA A 217 16.81 20.86 7.59
C ALA A 217 16.55 20.99 9.10
N ALA A 218 15.29 20.85 9.53
CA ALA A 218 14.91 20.94 10.93
C ALA A 218 15.24 19.69 11.76
N LYS A 219 15.59 18.56 11.13
CA LYS A 219 15.84 17.30 11.81
C LYS A 219 17.05 17.40 12.75
N GLY A 220 16.85 17.12 14.04
CA GLY A 220 17.90 17.24 15.06
C GLY A 220 18.14 18.66 15.57
N THR A 221 17.36 19.64 15.11
CA THR A 221 17.37 21.02 15.60
C THR A 221 16.21 21.27 16.57
N PRO A 222 16.22 22.37 17.35
CA PRO A 222 15.07 22.78 18.16
C PRO A 222 13.76 22.95 17.37
N MET A 223 13.85 23.23 16.05
CA MET A 223 12.69 23.40 15.17
C MET A 223 12.06 22.08 14.69
N GLN A 224 12.60 20.93 15.10
CA GLN A 224 12.11 19.62 14.68
C GLN A 224 10.62 19.41 15.04
N SER A 225 10.18 19.88 16.21
CA SER A 225 8.79 19.76 16.66
C SER A 225 7.85 20.60 15.80
N ALA A 226 8.21 21.84 15.51
CA ALA A 226 7.45 22.73 14.63
C ALA A 226 7.32 22.13 13.22
N SER A 227 8.41 21.62 12.67
CA SER A 227 8.39 20.94 11.37
C SER A 227 7.54 19.66 11.37
N ALA A 228 7.46 18.95 12.50
CA ALA A 228 6.58 17.80 12.63
C ALA A 228 5.09 18.18 12.61
N LEU A 229 4.73 19.34 13.18
CA LEU A 229 3.36 19.87 13.09
C LEU A 229 3.01 20.27 11.66
N VAL A 230 3.94 20.93 10.94
CA VAL A 230 3.78 21.27 9.51
C VAL A 230 3.55 20.00 8.68
N VAL A 231 4.41 18.99 8.82
CA VAL A 231 4.28 17.72 8.10
C VAL A 231 2.94 17.03 8.44
N GLY A 232 2.52 17.06 9.70
CA GLY A 232 1.23 16.53 10.13
C GLY A 232 0.05 17.27 9.50
N GLY A 233 0.09 18.61 9.47
CA GLY A 233 -0.93 19.45 8.84
C GLY A 233 -1.03 19.22 7.34
N VAL A 234 0.11 19.13 6.65
CA VAL A 234 0.17 18.79 5.22
C VAL A 234 -0.47 17.42 4.97
N LEU A 235 -0.09 16.38 5.73
CA LEU A 235 -0.69 15.05 5.59
C LEU A 235 -2.20 15.06 5.85
N GLN A 236 -2.66 15.83 6.85
CA GLN A 236 -4.08 15.98 7.14
C GLN A 236 -4.82 16.63 5.96
N GLY A 237 -4.26 17.70 5.36
CA GLY A 237 -4.82 18.34 4.18
C GLY A 237 -4.87 17.41 2.96
N MET A 238 -3.89 16.53 2.83
CA MET A 238 -3.81 15.54 1.74
C MET A 238 -4.78 14.36 1.89
N THR A 239 -5.54 14.24 2.99
CA THR A 239 -6.54 13.16 3.15
C THR A 239 -7.68 13.22 2.13
N LYS A 240 -7.84 14.34 1.42
CA LYS A 240 -8.86 14.53 0.36
C LYS A 240 -8.19 14.69 -1.00
N ALA A 241 -8.64 13.92 -1.99
CA ALA A 241 -8.13 13.98 -3.35
C ALA A 241 -8.29 15.37 -3.99
N SER A 242 -9.40 16.07 -3.70
CA SER A 242 -9.63 17.44 -4.21
C SER A 242 -8.61 18.44 -3.66
N ALA A 243 -8.24 18.33 -2.38
CA ALA A 243 -7.24 19.18 -1.77
C ALA A 243 -5.83 18.94 -2.36
N ILE A 244 -5.48 17.69 -2.65
CA ILE A 244 -4.23 17.35 -3.34
C ILE A 244 -4.17 18.03 -4.72
N LEU A 245 -5.24 17.97 -5.49
CA LEU A 245 -5.28 18.60 -6.82
C LEU A 245 -5.28 20.13 -6.74
N ALA A 246 -5.94 20.72 -5.74
CA ALA A 246 -5.94 22.16 -5.51
C ALA A 246 -4.54 22.68 -5.14
N VAL A 247 -3.80 21.95 -4.28
CA VAL A 247 -2.38 22.26 -4.00
C VAL A 247 -1.54 22.14 -5.26
N GLY A 248 -1.82 21.14 -6.10
CA GLY A 248 -1.15 20.97 -7.37
C GLY A 248 -1.35 22.13 -8.35
N GLU A 249 -2.53 22.76 -8.31
CA GLU A 249 -2.86 23.95 -9.10
C GLU A 249 -2.23 25.22 -8.52
N ALA A 250 -2.23 25.38 -7.20
CA ALA A 250 -1.62 26.51 -6.51
C ALA A 250 -0.08 26.46 -6.50
N GLY A 251 0.51 25.27 -6.55
CA GLY A 251 1.96 25.04 -6.49
C GLY A 251 2.58 25.21 -5.09
N ALA A 252 1.77 25.43 -4.06
CA ALA A 252 2.21 25.59 -2.67
C ALA A 252 1.15 25.08 -1.69
N PHE A 253 1.60 24.69 -0.49
CA PHE A 253 0.70 24.41 0.62
C PHE A 253 0.40 25.71 1.38
N ASP A 254 -0.86 25.93 1.71
CA ASP A 254 -1.27 26.99 2.64
C ASP A 254 -1.03 26.53 4.08
N VAL A 255 0.23 26.58 4.52
CA VAL A 255 0.65 26.18 5.86
C VAL A 255 1.49 27.30 6.46
N PRO A 256 1.23 27.70 7.71
CA PRO A 256 2.06 28.70 8.39
C PRO A 256 3.52 28.24 8.39
N SER A 257 4.41 29.11 7.90
CA SER A 257 5.84 28.85 7.90
C SER A 257 6.33 28.71 9.35
N PRO A 258 7.14 27.70 9.69
CA PRO A 258 7.72 27.56 11.03
C PRO A 258 8.76 28.64 11.36
N VAL A 259 8.98 29.62 10.46
CA VAL A 259 10.00 30.68 10.59
C VAL A 259 9.45 31.96 11.25
N ASP A 260 8.16 32.01 11.60
CA ASP A 260 7.66 33.15 12.37
C ASP A 260 7.84 32.89 13.88
N PRO A 261 8.71 33.63 14.59
CA PRO A 261 8.72 33.60 16.03
C PRO A 261 7.37 34.16 16.50
N ILE A 262 6.60 33.36 17.22
CA ILE A 262 5.52 33.84 18.07
C ILE A 262 6.19 34.61 19.22
N LEU A 263 6.68 35.80 18.93
CA LEU A 263 7.03 36.80 19.93
C LEU A 263 5.71 37.43 20.38
N GLY A 264 5.00 36.71 21.25
CA GLY A 264 4.11 37.38 22.19
C GLY A 264 4.99 38.21 23.11
N THR A 265 5.03 39.52 22.89
CA THR A 265 5.52 40.46 23.88
C THR A 265 4.64 40.33 25.13
N PRO A 266 5.21 40.16 26.33
CA PRO A 266 4.43 40.23 27.55
C PRO A 266 4.14 41.72 27.80
N ASP A 267 2.94 42.16 27.45
CA ASP A 267 2.44 43.42 27.99
C ASP A 267 2.06 43.19 29.45
N ALA A 268 2.76 43.94 30.30
CA ALA A 268 2.57 44.02 31.73
C ALA A 268 1.25 44.72 32.06
N ASP A 269 0.63 44.20 33.12
CA ASP A 269 -0.27 44.84 34.09
C ASP A 269 -1.51 45.60 33.58
N ASP A 270 -2.68 45.02 33.86
CA ASP A 270 -3.70 45.76 34.61
C ASP A 270 -4.53 44.79 35.48
N ASP A 271 -4.37 44.94 36.79
CA ASP A 271 -5.13 44.30 37.85
C ASP A 271 -6.55 44.87 37.92
N VAL A 272 -7.61 44.05 37.82
CA VAL A 272 -8.83 44.29 38.60
C VAL A 272 -9.60 42.99 38.93
N ALA A 273 -9.52 42.61 40.21
CA ALA A 273 -10.55 42.06 41.10
C ALA A 273 -11.52 40.93 40.66
N ALA A 274 -11.38 39.83 41.41
CA ALA A 274 -12.40 39.17 42.24
C ALA A 274 -13.55 38.36 41.61
N ASP A 275 -13.42 37.04 41.84
CA ASP A 275 -14.40 36.11 42.41
C ASP A 275 -15.64 35.73 41.59
N ALA A 276 -15.63 34.48 41.11
CA ALA A 276 -16.74 33.55 41.32
C ALA A 276 -16.30 32.11 40.97
N SER A 277 -16.26 31.28 42.00
CA SER A 277 -16.27 29.82 41.94
C SER A 277 -17.35 29.25 41.02
N VAL A 278 -17.07 28.19 40.24
CA VAL A 278 -17.97 27.02 40.11
C VAL A 278 -17.16 25.75 39.82
N ALA A 279 -17.59 24.69 40.51
CA ALA A 279 -17.07 23.34 40.63
C ALA A 279 -16.94 22.51 39.33
N ILE A 280 -16.03 21.54 39.43
CA ILE A 280 -15.89 20.34 38.61
C ILE A 280 -17.15 19.45 38.75
N PRO A 281 -17.53 18.65 37.75
CA PRO A 281 -17.54 17.23 38.04
C PRO A 281 -16.88 16.36 36.96
N VAL A 282 -16.09 15.42 37.47
CA VAL A 282 -15.56 14.24 36.81
C VAL A 282 -16.71 13.30 36.44
N ALA A 283 -16.71 12.75 35.23
CA ALA A 283 -17.37 11.48 34.93
C ALA A 283 -16.70 10.77 33.74
N THR A 284 -15.89 9.76 34.04
CA THR A 284 -15.68 8.56 33.21
C THR A 284 -16.39 7.39 33.92
N PRO A 285 -16.57 6.20 33.32
CA PRO A 285 -16.51 5.81 31.90
C PRO A 285 -17.75 4.99 31.46
N ALA A 286 -17.92 4.76 30.15
CA ALA A 286 -18.78 3.68 29.65
C ALA A 286 -18.24 3.10 28.33
N VAL A 287 -17.68 1.90 28.44
CA VAL A 287 -17.59 0.84 27.41
C VAL A 287 -18.60 -0.21 27.89
N PRO A 288 -19.48 -0.85 27.08
CA PRO A 288 -19.14 -1.76 25.96
C PRO A 288 -20.17 -1.62 24.78
N VAL A 289 -20.26 -2.37 23.69
CA VAL A 289 -20.04 -3.79 23.34
C VAL A 289 -19.89 -3.89 21.82
N SER A 290 -19.18 -4.92 21.37
CA SER A 290 -19.04 -5.46 20.01
C SER A 290 -20.33 -5.59 19.17
N SER A 291 -20.19 -5.43 17.85
CA SER A 291 -20.93 -6.26 16.85
C SER A 291 -20.13 -6.36 15.52
N TRP A 292 -20.22 -7.54 14.91
CA TRP A 292 -19.44 -8.07 13.77
C TRP A 292 -20.06 -7.77 12.38
N ALA A 293 -19.27 -8.13 11.34
CA ALA A 293 -19.63 -8.57 9.97
C ALA A 293 -19.91 -7.45 8.94
N PHE A 294 -19.37 -7.46 7.69
CA PHE A 294 -18.83 -8.51 6.80
C PHE A 294 -17.54 -8.07 6.11
#